data_AF-A0A6B0YI51-F1
#
_entry.id   AF-A0A6B0YI51-F1
#
_cell.length_a   1.000
_cell.length_b   1.000
_cell.length_c   1.000
_cell.angle_alpha   90.00
_cell.angle_beta   90.00
_cell.angle_gamma   90.00
#
_symmetry.space_group_name_H-M   'P 1'
#
loop_
_entity.id
_entity.type
_entity.pdbx_description
1 polymer ?
#
loop_
_entity_poly.entity_id
_entity_poly.type
_entity_poly.pdbx_seq_one_letter_code
_entity_poly.pdbx_strand_id
1 'polypeptide(L)' 'MPSVKVRENEPFDVALRRFKRSCEKAGVLSEVRRRTYYEKPTAVRKRKAAAAVKRHIKKLQREARRYEKAF' A
#
# COMPACT_ATOMS: atom_id res chain seq x y z
N MET A 1 -5.43 7.99 13.83
CA MET A 1 -5.81 8.82 12.67
C MET A 1 -4.65 9.74 12.31
N PRO A 2 -4.34 9.96 11.03
CA PRO A 2 -3.24 10.85 10.64
C PRO A 2 -3.55 12.31 11.01
N SER A 3 -2.62 12.95 11.71
CA SER A 3 -2.68 14.38 12.05
C SER A 3 -1.44 15.08 11.52
N VAL A 4 -1.61 16.17 10.76
CA VAL A 4 -0.49 16.97 10.24
C VAL A 4 -0.68 18.41 10.71
N LYS A 5 0.28 18.93 11.49
CA LYS A 5 0.34 20.34 11.86
C LYS A 5 1.01 21.13 10.73
N VAL A 6 0.40 22.23 10.33
CA VAL A 6 0.97 23.18 9.35
C VAL A 6 2.07 23.97 10.05
N ARG A 7 3.23 24.15 9.39
CA ARG A 7 4.34 24.96 9.88
C ARG A 7 4.25 26.37 9.30
N GLU A 8 4.72 27.37 10.02
CA GLU A 8 4.52 28.80 9.67
C GLU A 8 5.14 29.21 8.33
N ASN A 9 6.23 28.57 7.90
CA ASN A 9 6.91 28.86 6.62
C ASN A 9 6.62 27.83 5.52
N GLU A 10 5.53 27.07 5.63
CA GLU A 10 5.21 26.01 4.65
C GLU A 10 4.03 26.39 3.75
N PRO A 11 4.17 26.31 2.41
CA PRO A 11 3.03 26.49 1.51
C PRO A 11 1.95 25.43 1.78
N PHE A 12 0.68 25.84 1.76
CA PHE A 12 -0.47 24.99 2.06
C PHE A 12 -0.49 23.67 1.26
N ASP A 13 -0.13 23.72 -0.02
CA ASP A 13 -0.10 22.56 -0.90
C ASP A 13 0.87 21.47 -0.43
N VAL A 14 1.98 21.86 0.20
CA VAL A 14 2.98 20.91 0.72
C VAL A 14 2.44 20.21 1.96
N ALA A 15 1.76 20.95 2.86
CA ALA A 15 1.09 20.38 4.01
C ALA A 15 -0.03 19.41 3.61
N LEU A 16 -0.84 19.77 2.59
CA LEU A 16 -1.90 18.92 2.05
C LEU A 16 -1.33 17.62 1.44
N ARG A 17 -0.24 17.73 0.67
CA ARG A 17 0.44 16.56 0.09
C ARG A 17 0.95 15.62 1.18
N ARG A 18 1.50 16.16 2.27
CA ARG A 18 1.95 15.37 3.43
C ARG A 18 0.79 14.67 4.12
N PHE A 19 -0.33 15.37 4.29
CA PHE A 19 -1.54 14.80 4.86
C PHE A 19 -2.08 13.64 4.01
N LYS A 20 -2.20 13.83 2.69
CA LYS A 20 -2.61 12.75 1.76
C LYS A 20 -1.71 11.53 1.86
N ARG A 21 -0.37 11.71 1.85
CA ARG A 21 0.58 10.61 2.06
C ARG A 21 0.43 9.95 3.43
N SER A 22 0.14 10.72 4.48
CA SER A 22 -0.09 10.19 5.83
C SER A 22 -1.35 9.32 5.88
N CYS A 23 -2.44 9.74 5.22
CA CYS A 23 -3.67 8.96 5.06
C CYS A 23 -3.46 7.67 4.26
N GLU A 24 -2.70 7.75 3.16
CA GLU A 24 -2.35 6.58 2.35
C GLU A 24 -1.45 5.60 3.11
N LYS A 25 -0.43 6.11 3.82
CA LYS A 25 0.47 5.30 4.65
C LYS A 25 -0.27 4.62 5.79
N ALA A 26 -1.19 5.32 6.43
CA ALA A 26 -2.05 4.77 7.48
C ALA A 26 -3.07 3.76 6.92
N GLY A 27 -3.26 3.68 5.60
CA GLY A 27 -4.16 2.71 4.97
C GLY A 27 -5.63 2.94 5.31
N VAL A 28 -6.03 4.16 5.72
CA VAL A 28 -7.41 4.43 6.18
C VAL A 28 -8.43 4.08 5.09
N LEU A 29 -8.16 4.46 3.85
CA LEU A 29 -9.05 4.18 2.71
C LEU A 29 -9.13 2.69 2.36
N SER A 30 -8.01 1.96 2.48
CA SER A 30 -8.00 0.52 2.20
C SER A 30 -8.70 -0.27 3.31
N GLU A 31 -8.62 0.20 4.54
CA GLU A 31 -9.35 -0.37 5.66
C GLU A 31 -10.86 -0.14 5.54
N VAL A 32 -11.30 1.07 5.22
CA VAL A 32 -12.72 1.38 4.98
C VAL A 32 -13.27 0.45 3.91
N ARG A 33 -12.60 0.34 2.76
CA ARG A 33 -13.01 -0.56 1.66
C ARG A 33 -13.02 -2.04 2.04
N ARG A 34 -12.19 -2.46 2.99
CA ARG A 34 -12.17 -3.85 3.49
C ARG A 34 -13.33 -4.13 4.45
N ARG A 35 -13.80 -3.12 5.18
CA ARG A 35 -14.85 -3.22 6.19
C ARG A 35 -16.26 -3.00 5.62
N THR A 36 -16.42 -2.59 4.36
CA THR A 36 -17.74 -2.34 3.75
C THR A 36 -18.61 -3.59 3.63
N TYR A 37 -18.01 -4.78 3.59
CA TYR A 37 -18.74 -6.05 3.54
C TYR A 37 -18.06 -7.09 4.44
N TYR A 38 -18.86 -8.06 4.89
CA TYR A 38 -18.33 -9.21 5.58
C TYR A 38 -17.62 -10.15 4.60
N GLU A 39 -16.36 -10.48 4.90
CA GLU A 39 -15.59 -11.48 4.17
C GLU A 39 -15.44 -12.72 5.05
N LYS A 40 -15.94 -13.88 4.58
CA LYS A 40 -15.78 -15.14 5.30
C LYS A 40 -14.29 -15.41 5.61
N PRO A 41 -13.94 -15.97 6.78
CA PRO A 41 -12.54 -16.25 7.15
C PRO A 41 -11.77 -17.08 6.11
N THR A 42 -12.45 -18.01 5.45
CA THR A 42 -11.89 -18.83 4.37
C THR A 42 -11.53 -18.00 3.13
N ALA A 43 -12.39 -17.06 2.73
CA ALA A 43 -12.13 -16.14 1.63
C ALA A 43 -10.94 -15.22 1.92
N VAL A 44 -10.84 -14.71 3.16
CA VAL A 44 -9.68 -13.91 3.62
C VAL A 44 -8.38 -14.70 3.48
N ARG A 45 -8.36 -15.97 3.93
CA ARG A 45 -7.19 -16.85 3.84
C ARG A 45 -6.79 -17.11 2.39
N LYS A 46 -7.76 -17.46 1.53
CA LYS A 46 -7.53 -17.72 0.11
C LYS A 46 -6.97 -16.49 -0.62
N ARG A 47 -7.53 -15.30 -0.36
CA ARG A 47 -7.06 -14.03 -0.93
C ARG A 47 -5.63 -13.70 -0.52
N LYS A 48 -5.29 -13.89 0.77
CA LYS A 48 -3.93 -13.68 1.29
C LYS A 48 -2.91 -14.64 0.67
N ALA A 49 -3.25 -15.93 0.55
CA ALA A 49 -2.39 -16.94 -0.06
C ALA A 49 -2.10 -16.63 -1.54
N ALA A 50 -3.15 -16.32 -2.32
CA ALA A 50 -2.98 -15.94 -3.72
C ALA A 50 -2.11 -14.68 -3.90
N ALA A 51 -2.29 -13.68 -3.03
CA ALA A 51 -1.46 -12.47 -3.04
C ALA A 51 0.01 -12.77 -2.70
N ALA A 52 0.29 -13.70 -1.78
CA ALA A 52 1.65 -14.11 -1.43
C ALA A 52 2.34 -14.82 -2.61
N VAL A 53 1.67 -15.78 -3.24
CA VAL A 53 2.18 -16.49 -4.43
C VAL A 53 2.49 -15.51 -5.55
N LYS A 54 1.55 -14.60 -5.86
CA LYS A 54 1.76 -13.58 -6.91
C LYS A 54 2.96 -12.66 -6.61
N ARG A 55 3.16 -12.27 -5.34
CA ARG A 55 4.32 -11.46 -4.94
C ARG A 55 5.63 -12.21 -5.13
N HIS A 56 5.66 -13.50 -4.77
CA HIS A 56 6.84 -14.34 -4.93
C HIS A 56 7.22 -14.52 -6.41
N ILE A 57 6.25 -14.86 -7.26
CA ILE A 57 6.46 -14.97 -8.72
C ILE A 57 7.01 -13.66 -9.30
N LYS A 58 6.42 -12.52 -8.93
CA LYS A 58 6.88 -11.20 -9.38
C LYS A 58 8.30 -10.87 -8.89
N LYS A 59 8.72 -11.37 -7.73
CA LYS A 59 10.08 -11.21 -7.21
C LYS A 59 11.07 -12.00 -8.08
N LEU A 60 10.80 -13.28 -8.32
CA LEU A 60 11.64 -14.14 -9.18
C LEU A 60 11.79 -13.56 -10.59
N GLN A 61 10.69 -13.09 -11.19
CA GLN A 61 10.72 -12.42 -12.51
C GLN A 61 11.62 -11.17 -12.53
N ARG A 62 11.59 -10.37 -11.45
CA ARG A 62 12.46 -9.18 -11.33
C ARG A 62 13.92 -9.56 -11.17
N GLU A 63 14.22 -10.62 -10.42
CA GLU A 63 15.57 -11.14 -10.24
C GLU A 63 16.12 -11.69 -11.56
N ALA A 64 15.37 -12.53 -12.26
CA ALA A 64 15.74 -13.05 -13.58
C ALA A 64 16.06 -11.91 -14.57
N ARG A 65 15.19 -10.90 -14.67
CA ARG A 65 15.40 -9.72 -15.53
C ARG A 65 16.63 -8.89 -15.13
N ARG A 66 16.99 -8.87 -13.84
CA ARG A 66 18.19 -8.18 -13.36
C ARG A 66 19.45 -8.90 -13.82
N TYR A 67 19.46 -10.23 -13.76
CA TYR A 67 20.59 -11.04 -14.27
C TYR A 67 20.71 -10.93 -15.79
N GLU A 68 19.60 -10.97 -16.53
CA GLU A 68 19.58 -10.81 -18.00
C GLU A 68 20.15 -9.46 -18.49
N LYS A 69 19.99 -8.38 -17.71
CA LYS A 69 20.55 -7.05 -18.03
C LYS A 69 22.00 -6.84 -17.60
N ALA A 70 22.55 -7.76 -16.79
CA ALA A 70 23.89 -7.64 -16.24
C ALA A 70 24.96 -8.40 -17.05
N PHE A 71 24.51 -9.22 -18.01
CA PHE A 71 25.31 -9.79 -19.10
C PHE A 71 25.02 -9.02 -20.39
#